data_AF-A0A949A319-F1
#
_entry.id   AF-A0A949A319-F1
#
_cell.length_a   1.000
_cell.length_b   1.000
_cell.length_c   1.000
_cell.angle_alpha   90.00
_cell.angle_beta   90.00
_cell.angle_gamma   90.00
#
_symmetry.space_group_name_H-M   'P 1'
#
loop_
_entity.id
_entity.type
_entity.pdbx_description
1 polymer ?
#
loop_
_entity_poly.entity_id
_entity_poly.type
_entity_poly.pdbx_seq_one_letter_code
_entity_poly.pdbx_strand_id
1 'polypeptide(L)' 'QYPTGIKVTDEELETIRILREDFHGEWNYSIVPTGS' A
#
# COMPACT_ATOMS: atom_id res chain seq x y z
N GLN A 1 -1.25 -20.64 -15.53
CA GLN A 1 0.09 -20.21 -15.04
C GLN A 1 -0.16 -18.94 -14.23
N TYR A 2 0.22 -18.89 -12.95
CA TYR A 2 0.08 -17.68 -12.14
C TYR A 2 1.35 -16.86 -12.30
N PRO A 3 1.29 -15.66 -12.92
CA PRO A 3 2.46 -14.83 -13.05
C PRO A 3 2.96 -14.47 -11.66
N THR A 4 4.23 -14.77 -11.39
CA THR A 4 4.87 -14.50 -10.11
C THR A 4 5.41 -13.08 -10.12
N GLY A 5 4.76 -12.20 -9.35
CA GLY A 5 5.23 -10.84 -9.07
C GLY A 5 4.92 -9.83 -10.17
N ILE A 6 4.67 -8.60 -9.74
CA ILE A 6 4.57 -7.41 -10.58
C ILE A 6 5.63 -6.44 -10.04
N LYS A 7 6.51 -5.94 -10.92
CA LYS A 7 7.44 -4.88 -10.54
C LYS A 7 6.71 -3.56 -10.63
N VAL A 8 6.65 -2.84 -9.51
CA VAL A 8 6.12 -1.48 -9.42
C VAL A 8 7.29 -0.50 -9.27
N THR A 9 7.15 0.67 -9.89
CA THR A 9 8.08 1.79 -9.76
C THR A 9 7.82 2.55 -8.46
N ASP A 10 8.80 3.37 -8.04
CA ASP A 10 8.64 4.24 -6.88
C ASP A 10 7.49 5.24 -7.11
N GLU A 11 7.39 5.81 -8.31
CA GLU A 11 6.32 6.74 -8.70
C GLU A 11 4.92 6.10 -8.57
N GLU A 12 4.76 4.84 -8.99
CA GLU A 12 3.51 4.09 -8.81
C GLU A 12 3.21 3.83 -7.33
N LEU A 13 4.23 3.50 -6.53
CA LEU A 13 4.07 3.26 -5.10
C LEU A 13 3.69 4.54 -4.35
N GLU A 14 4.23 5.69 -4.75
CA GLU A 14 3.91 7.01 -4.19
C GLU A 14 2.45 7.40 -4.42
N THR A 15 1.78 6.85 -5.44
CA THR A 15 0.34 7.10 -5.65
C THR A 15 -0.55 6.43 -4.60
N ILE A 16 -0.03 5.44 -3.87
CA ILE A 16 -0.78 4.72 -2.85
C ILE A 16 -0.91 5.60 -1.60
N ARG A 17 -2.14 5.85 -1.19
CA ARG A 17 -2.44 6.61 0.04
C ARG A 17 -2.28 5.73 1.28
N ILE A 18 -1.04 5.46 1.64
CA ILE A 18 -0.68 4.72 2.87
C ILE A 18 -0.46 5.72 3.99
N LEU A 19 -1.18 5.54 5.09
CA LEU A 19 -1.02 6.32 6.31
C LEU A 19 -0.38 5.46 7.38
N ARG A 20 0.52 6.05 8.18
CA ARG A 20 1.05 5.39 9.37
C ARG A 20 0.03 5.51 10.49
N GLU A 21 -0.27 4.38 11.11
CA GLU A 21 -1.13 4.29 12.27
C GLU A 21 -0.33 3.91 13.51
N ASP A 22 -0.98 3.97 14.67
CA ASP A 22 -0.47 3.37 15.88
C ASP A 22 -0.26 1.86 15.69
N PHE A 23 0.51 1.27 16.58
CA PHE A 23 0.79 -0.15 16.48
C PHE A 23 -0.43 -0.97 16.95
N HIS A 24 -1.02 -1.74 16.05
CA HIS A 24 -2.18 -2.59 16.31
C HIS A 24 -1.81 -4.06 16.55
N GLY A 25 -0.56 -4.33 16.95
CA GLY A 25 -0.05 -5.66 17.27
C GLY A 25 0.73 -6.30 16.12
N GLU A 26 0.16 -6.36 14.92
CA GLU A 26 0.84 -6.97 13.75
C GLU A 26 1.06 -5.98 12.61
N TRP A 27 0.42 -4.81 12.67
CA TRP A 27 0.45 -3.80 11.62
C TRP A 27 0.41 -2.38 12.19
N ASN A 28 0.85 -1.41 11.39
CA ASN A 28 0.94 0.01 11.72
C ASN A 28 0.76 0.93 10.50
N TYR A 29 0.11 0.43 9.45
CA TYR A 29 -0.22 1.20 8.26
C TYR A 29 -1.62 0.88 7.76
N SER A 30 -2.31 1.89 7.23
CA SER A 30 -3.63 1.77 6.61
C SER A 30 -3.63 2.37 5.22
N ILE A 31 -4.37 1.74 4.31
CA ILE A 31 -4.57 2.21 2.93
C ILE A 31 -5.94 2.89 2.87
N VAL A 32 -5.98 4.17 2.48
CA VAL A 32 -7.24 4.91 2.36
C VAL A 32 -7.72 5.01 0.91
N PRO A 33 -9.05 5.07 0.67
CA PRO A 33 -9.59 5.23 -0.66
C PRO A 33 -9.07 6.48 -1.38
N THR A 34 -8.86 6.36 -2.69
CA THR A 34 -8.37 7.47 -3.52
C THR A 34 -9.49 8.40 -4.03
N GLY A 35 -10.77 8.10 -3.78
CA GLY A 35 -11.88 8.96 -4.23
C GLY A 35 -13.22 8.72 -3.51
N SER A 36 -14.08 9.74 -3.63
CA SER A 36 -15.54 9.60 -3.76
C SER A 36 -15.92 10.03 -5.17
#